data_AF-R6YUM8-F1
#
_entry.id   AF-R6YUM8-F1
#
_cell.length_a   1.000
_cell.length_b   1.000
_cell.length_c   1.000
_cell.angle_alpha   90.00
_cell.angle_beta   90.00
_cell.angle_gamma   90.00
#
_symmetry.space_group_name_H-M   'P 1'
#
loop_
_entity.id
_entity.type
_entity.pdbx_description
1 polymer ?
#
loop_
_entity_poly.entity_id
_entity_poly.type
_entity_poly.pdbx_seq_one_letter_code
_entity_poly.pdbx_strand_id
1 'polypeptide(L)'
;MKNEDYILIGKIIENVQNIEYDLIQGIRFNRLLSLFEKYKTVSPALFQNVENDTVHLAKEMQNMTFGQLMGIVRKYDFISSDDLDYLETILSKRNQLVHQYFKYNELNNSDEETKSKYLKRFYEESSTFSEYLHNIVLEIKNDLDNATGRNN
;
A
#
# COMPACT_ATOMS: atom_id res chain seq x y z
N MET A 1 -16.71 -0.04 -25.06
CA MET A 1 -16.04 0.54 -23.87
C MET A 1 -15.84 2.02 -24.11
N LYS A 2 -16.20 2.85 -23.13
CA LYS A 2 -16.12 4.31 -23.27
C LYS A 2 -14.72 4.78 -22.89
N ASN A 3 -14.27 5.91 -23.46
CA ASN A 3 -12.99 6.53 -23.10
C ASN A 3 -12.86 6.77 -21.58
N GLU A 4 -13.98 7.13 -20.94
CA GLU A 4 -14.09 7.30 -19.49
C GLU A 4 -13.68 6.04 -18.70
N ASP A 5 -14.01 4.84 -19.19
CA ASP A 5 -13.67 3.58 -18.51
C ASP A 5 -12.15 3.33 -18.54
N TYR A 6 -11.46 3.68 -19.63
CA TYR A 6 -10.00 3.56 -19.72
C TYR A 6 -9.27 4.54 -18.79
N ILE A 7 -9.76 5.78 -18.70
CA ILE A 7 -9.25 6.77 -17.75
C ILE A 7 -9.40 6.25 -16.32
N LEU A 8 -10.56 5.69 -16.01
CA LEU A 8 -10.87 5.14 -14.69
C LEU A 8 -9.97 3.96 -14.31
N ILE A 9 -9.71 3.06 -15.26
CA ILE A 9 -8.73 1.97 -15.08
C ILE A 9 -7.33 2.53 -14.77
N GLY A 10 -6.89 3.55 -15.51
CA GLY A 10 -5.60 4.20 -15.26
C GLY A 10 -5.49 4.74 -13.83
N LYS A 11 -6.54 5.42 -13.35
CA LYS A 11 -6.61 5.93 -11.98
C LYS A 11 -6.63 4.84 -10.91
N ILE A 12 -7.32 3.73 -11.17
CA ILE A 12 -7.31 2.57 -10.25
C ILE A 12 -5.90 1.99 -10.13
N ILE A 13 -5.18 1.87 -11.25
CA ILE A 13 -3.79 1.38 -11.25
C ILE A 13 -2.90 2.33 -10.44
N GLU A 14 -3.03 3.64 -10.64
CA GLU A 14 -2.31 4.65 -9.87
C GLU A 14 -2.60 4.56 -8.36
N ASN A 15 -3.87 4.44 -7.98
CA ASN A 15 -4.25 4.26 -6.56
C ASN A 15 -3.61 3.01 -5.95
N VAL A 16 -3.59 1.88 -6.68
CA VAL A 16 -2.96 0.65 -6.20
C VAL A 16 -1.44 0.82 -6.06
N GLN A 17 -0.79 1.52 -6.98
CA GLN A 17 0.64 1.83 -6.89
C GLN A 17 0.95 2.73 -5.68
N ASN A 18 0.09 3.71 -5.39
CA ASN A 18 0.21 4.54 -4.19
C ASN A 18 0.07 3.71 -2.91
N ILE A 19 -0.90 2.79 -2.86
CA ILE A 19 -1.04 1.84 -1.75
C ILE A 19 0.24 1.01 -1.58
N GLU A 20 0.78 0.43 -2.66
CA GLU A 20 2.03 -0.35 -2.61
C GLU A 20 3.20 0.49 -2.07
N TYR A 21 3.32 1.74 -2.53
CA TYR A 21 4.34 2.68 -2.06
C TYR A 21 4.19 2.99 -0.57
N ASP A 22 2.99 3.32 -0.11
CA ASP A 22 2.73 3.67 1.28
C ASP A 22 2.92 2.47 2.21
N LEU A 23 2.57 1.25 1.81
CA LEU A 23 2.91 0.04 2.57
C LEU A 23 4.42 -0.11 2.78
N ILE A 24 5.22 0.15 1.74
CA ILE A 24 6.69 0.09 1.82
C ILE A 24 7.22 1.15 2.79
N GLN A 25 6.75 2.39 2.69
CA GLN A 25 7.18 3.46 3.59
C GLN A 25 6.71 3.22 5.02
N GLY A 26 5.47 2.78 5.21
CA GLY A 26 4.88 2.44 6.51
C GLY A 26 5.70 1.39 7.25
N ILE A 27 6.07 0.28 6.60
CA ILE A 27 6.94 -0.74 7.21
C ILE A 27 8.30 -0.16 7.60
N ARG A 28 8.88 0.68 6.74
CA ARG A 28 10.18 1.30 7.00
C ARG A 28 10.12 2.23 8.22
N PHE A 29 9.14 3.11 8.28
CA PHE A 29 9.00 4.04 9.41
C PHE A 29 8.59 3.32 10.68
N ASN A 30 7.65 2.38 10.63
CA ASN A 30 7.22 1.60 11.79
C ASN A 30 8.40 0.84 12.42
N ARG A 31 9.25 0.22 11.59
CA ARG A 31 10.43 -0.48 12.09
C ARG A 31 11.43 0.47 12.76
N LEU A 32 11.61 1.67 12.24
CA LEU A 32 12.49 2.67 12.87
C LEU A 32 11.89 3.20 14.17
N LEU A 33 10.60 3.51 14.18
CA LEU A 33 9.87 4.02 15.35
C LEU A 33 9.89 3.01 16.51
N SER A 34 9.71 1.72 16.21
CA SER A 34 9.74 0.64 17.21
C SER A 34 11.04 0.54 18.01
N LEU A 35 12.16 1.10 17.50
CA LEU A 35 13.40 1.20 18.27
C LEU A 35 13.23 2.13 19.48
N PHE A 36 12.54 3.25 19.30
CA PHE A 36 12.34 4.25 20.35
C PHE A 36 11.27 3.81 21.35
N GLU A 37 10.34 2.96 20.94
CA GLU A 37 9.40 2.31 21.86
C GLU A 37 10.08 1.23 22.71
N LYS A 38 11.00 0.47 22.10
CA LYS A 38 11.67 -0.66 22.76
C LYS A 38 12.83 -0.24 23.65
N TYR A 39 13.59 0.77 23.26
CA TYR A 39 14.82 1.19 23.94
C TYR A 39 14.67 2.59 24.51
N LYS A 40 15.01 2.75 25.80
CA LYS A 40 15.05 4.07 26.46
C LYS A 40 16.00 5.05 25.78
N THR A 41 17.09 4.53 25.20
CA THR A 41 18.06 5.30 24.44
C THR A 41 18.44 4.52 23.18
N VAL A 42 18.36 5.18 22.02
CA VAL A 42 18.76 4.61 20.73
C VAL A 42 20.10 5.25 20.34
N SER A 43 21.15 4.45 20.19
CA SER A 43 22.44 4.97 19.76
C SER A 43 22.42 5.28 18.25
N PRO A 44 23.21 6.27 17.78
CA PRO A 44 23.29 6.59 16.35
C PRO A 44 23.69 5.38 15.49
N ALA A 45 24.61 4.53 15.98
CA ALA A 45 25.04 3.33 15.28
C ALA A 45 23.91 2.29 15.15
N LEU A 46 23.11 2.09 16.21
CA LEU A 46 21.96 1.18 16.15
C LEU A 46 20.91 1.70 15.17
N PHE A 47 20.59 2.99 15.23
CA PHE A 47 19.64 3.62 14.31
C PHE A 47 20.10 3.45 12.85
N GLN A 48 21.36 3.78 12.55
CA GLN A 48 21.90 3.70 11.19
C GLN A 48 21.87 2.26 10.64
N ASN A 49 22.19 1.27 11.47
CA ASN A 49 22.14 -0.14 11.05
C ASN A 49 20.71 -0.54 10.65
N VAL A 50 19.72 -0.17 11.47
CA VAL A 50 18.31 -0.49 11.19
C VAL A 50 17.77 0.32 10.01
N GLU A 51 18.21 1.57 9.84
CA GLU A 51 17.88 2.40 8.68
C GLU A 51 18.43 1.76 7.39
N ASN A 52 19.68 1.29 7.39
CA ASN A 52 20.26 0.62 6.23
C ASN A 52 19.50 -0.68 5.88
N ASP A 53 19.14 -1.47 6.88
CA ASP A 53 18.33 -2.68 6.69
C ASP A 53 16.96 -2.36 6.09
N THR A 54 16.28 -1.33 6.60
CA THR A 54 14.95 -0.95 6.08
C THR A 54 15.03 -0.38 4.67
N VAL A 55 16.10 0.34 4.32
CA VAL A 55 16.37 0.80 2.95
C VAL A 55 16.60 -0.39 2.00
N HIS A 56 17.35 -1.41 2.44
CA HIS A 56 17.53 -2.63 1.65
C HIS A 56 16.20 -3.36 1.45
N LEU A 57 15.46 -3.58 2.53
CA LEU A 57 14.16 -4.25 2.48
C LEU A 57 13.18 -3.51 1.56
N ALA A 58 13.13 -2.17 1.63
CA ALA A 58 12.28 -1.37 0.75
C ALA A 58 12.61 -1.56 -0.74
N LYS A 59 13.90 -1.65 -1.10
CA LYS A 59 14.33 -1.95 -2.48
C LYS A 59 13.90 -3.35 -2.94
N GLU A 60 13.94 -4.33 -2.05
CA GLU A 60 13.43 -5.68 -2.37
C GLU A 60 11.92 -5.64 -2.61
N MET A 61 11.18 -4.96 -1.72
CA MET A 61 9.72 -4.85 -1.80
C MET A 61 9.24 -4.14 -3.06
N GLN A 62 9.96 -3.15 -3.58
CA GLN A 62 9.65 -2.48 -4.86
C GLN A 62 9.63 -3.43 -6.06
N ASN A 63 10.32 -4.58 -5.97
CA ASN A 63 10.36 -5.58 -7.04
C ASN A 63 9.43 -6.78 -6.77
N MET A 64 8.68 -6.74 -5.66
CA MET A 64 7.75 -7.81 -5.30
C MET A 64 6.40 -7.61 -5.95
N THR A 65 5.70 -8.72 -6.18
CA THR A 65 4.27 -8.66 -6.48
C THR A 65 3.51 -8.16 -5.24
N PHE A 66 2.37 -7.51 -5.45
CA PHE A 66 1.51 -7.06 -4.35
C PHE A 66 1.13 -8.20 -3.37
N GLY A 67 0.94 -9.43 -3.86
CA GLY A 67 0.69 -10.59 -2.98
C GLY A 67 1.88 -10.94 -2.08
N GLN A 68 3.11 -10.83 -2.60
CA GLN A 68 4.33 -10.99 -1.79
C GLN A 68 4.48 -9.85 -0.79
N LEU A 69 4.16 -8.61 -1.20
CA LEU A 69 4.17 -7.44 -0.33
C LEU A 69 3.24 -7.62 0.87
N MET A 70 2.01 -8.11 0.68
CA MET A 70 1.08 -8.40 1.78
C MET A 70 1.64 -9.41 2.78
N GLY A 71 2.36 -10.44 2.32
CA GLY A 71 3.02 -11.40 3.20
C GLY A 71 4.04 -10.73 4.12
N ILE A 72 4.70 -9.67 3.65
CA ILE A 72 5.60 -8.86 4.46
C ILE A 72 4.82 -7.95 5.41
N VAL A 73 3.79 -7.25 4.93
CA VAL A 73 2.97 -6.36 5.77
C VAL A 73 2.41 -7.11 6.98
N ARG A 74 1.90 -8.33 6.77
CA ARG A 74 1.38 -9.19 7.83
C ARG A 74 2.43 -9.63 8.85
N LYS A 75 3.73 -9.61 8.50
CA LYS A 75 4.82 -9.96 9.43
C LYS A 75 5.21 -8.79 10.35
N TYR A 76 4.99 -7.56 9.91
CA TYR A 76 5.46 -6.36 10.59
C TYR A 76 4.38 -5.67 11.43
N ASP A 77 3.16 -6.22 11.49
CA ASP A 77 2.02 -5.72 12.27
C ASP A 77 1.84 -4.19 12.19
N PHE A 78 2.07 -3.65 10.99
CA PHE A 78 2.04 -2.20 10.74
C PHE A 78 0.60 -1.67 10.62
N ILE A 79 -0.33 -2.49 10.15
CA ILE A 79 -1.76 -2.15 10.02
C ILE A 79 -2.61 -3.22 10.71
N SER A 80 -3.85 -2.87 11.05
CA SER A 80 -4.76 -3.77 11.75
C SER A 80 -5.13 -4.99 10.90
N SER A 81 -5.63 -6.05 11.54
CA SER A 81 -6.13 -7.23 10.81
C SER A 81 -7.31 -6.89 9.91
N ASP A 82 -8.20 -5.98 10.33
CA ASP A 82 -9.34 -5.54 9.52
C ASP A 82 -8.86 -4.78 8.26
N ASP A 83 -7.83 -3.93 8.40
CA ASP A 83 -7.22 -3.23 7.27
C ASP A 83 -6.49 -4.18 6.32
N LEU A 84 -5.86 -5.22 6.86
CA LEU A 84 -5.24 -6.29 6.05
C LEU A 84 -6.29 -7.04 5.23
N ASP A 85 -7.42 -7.40 5.82
CA ASP A 85 -8.52 -8.08 5.11
C ASP A 85 -9.13 -7.18 4.02
N TYR A 86 -9.21 -5.88 4.29
CA TYR A 86 -9.66 -4.92 3.28
C TYR A 86 -8.63 -4.72 2.15
N LEU A 87 -7.34 -4.69 2.47
CA LEU A 87 -6.24 -4.67 1.50
C LEU A 87 -6.25 -5.93 0.61
N GLU A 88 -6.54 -7.09 1.17
CA GLU A 88 -6.73 -8.34 0.43
C GLU A 88 -7.88 -8.26 -0.56
N THR A 89 -8.97 -7.58 -0.16
CA THR A 89 -10.10 -7.31 -1.06
C THR A 89 -9.67 -6.41 -2.22
N ILE A 90 -8.87 -5.37 -1.98
CA ILE A 90 -8.31 -4.50 -3.03
C ILE A 90 -7.39 -5.30 -3.97
N LEU A 91 -6.50 -6.14 -3.43
CA LEU A 91 -5.63 -7.01 -4.23
C LEU A 91 -6.45 -7.95 -5.13
N SER A 92 -7.48 -8.58 -4.56
CA SER A 92 -8.37 -9.48 -5.29
C SER A 92 -9.08 -8.76 -6.43
N LYS A 93 -9.64 -7.57 -6.18
CA LYS A 93 -10.30 -6.73 -7.20
C LYS A 93 -9.32 -6.25 -8.27
N ARG A 94 -8.10 -5.85 -7.90
CA ARG A 94 -7.06 -5.50 -8.89
C ARG A 94 -6.70 -6.69 -9.77
N ASN A 95 -6.51 -7.87 -9.18
CA ASN A 95 -6.21 -9.08 -9.94
C ASN A 95 -7.37 -9.44 -10.87
N GLN A 96 -8.61 -9.38 -10.39
CA GLN A 96 -9.79 -9.56 -11.24
C GLN A 96 -9.81 -8.56 -12.39
N LEU A 97 -9.61 -7.26 -12.13
CA LEU A 97 -9.54 -6.23 -13.16
C LEU A 97 -8.45 -6.54 -14.19
N VAL A 98 -7.25 -6.89 -13.74
CA VAL A 98 -6.14 -7.23 -14.64
C VAL A 98 -6.45 -8.47 -15.46
N HIS A 99 -7.02 -9.50 -14.86
CA HIS A 99 -7.42 -10.73 -15.55
C HIS A 99 -8.53 -10.50 -16.57
N GLN A 100 -9.56 -9.73 -16.17
CA GLN A 100 -10.73 -9.45 -16.98
C GLN A 100 -10.43 -8.54 -18.17
N TYR A 101 -9.52 -7.56 -18.03
CA TYR A 101 -9.22 -6.59 -19.07
C TYR A 101 -7.96 -6.89 -19.89
N PHE A 102 -6.95 -7.56 -19.29
CA PHE A 102 -5.69 -7.85 -19.98
C PHE A 102 -5.46 -9.32 -20.31
N LYS A 103 -6.19 -10.27 -19.69
CA LYS A 103 -5.88 -11.71 -19.82
C LYS A 103 -6.93 -12.57 -20.52
N TYR A 104 -7.97 -11.96 -21.11
CA TYR A 104 -9.04 -12.63 -21.89
C TYR A 104 -9.76 -13.70 -21.06
N ASN A 105 -10.89 -13.37 -20.42
CA ASN A 105 -12.08 -14.25 -20.26
C ASN A 105 -13.16 -13.63 -19.33
N GLU A 106 -14.40 -14.07 -19.55
CA GLU A 106 -15.67 -13.78 -18.86
C GLU A 106 -16.33 -12.40 -19.04
N LEU A 107 -15.58 -11.29 -19.17
CA LEU A 107 -16.22 -9.97 -19.42
C LEU A 107 -16.80 -9.79 -20.82
N ASN A 108 -16.50 -10.64 -21.81
CA ASN A 108 -17.22 -10.58 -23.09
C ASN A 108 -18.73 -10.80 -22.92
N ASN A 109 -19.17 -11.31 -21.77
CA ASN A 109 -20.57 -11.68 -21.52
C ASN A 109 -21.33 -10.70 -20.61
N SER A 110 -20.68 -9.70 -20.01
CA SER A 110 -21.35 -8.67 -19.18
C SER A 110 -21.66 -7.42 -19.99
N ASP A 111 -22.77 -6.74 -19.69
CA ASP A 111 -23.14 -5.47 -20.33
C ASP A 111 -22.21 -4.32 -19.92
N GLU A 112 -22.15 -3.26 -20.72
CA GLU A 112 -21.25 -2.12 -20.49
C GLU A 112 -21.59 -1.33 -19.21
N GLU A 113 -22.85 -1.29 -18.78
CA GLU A 113 -23.27 -0.54 -17.59
C GLU A 113 -22.76 -1.22 -16.32
N THR A 114 -22.88 -2.55 -16.24
CA THR A 114 -22.35 -3.35 -15.13
C THR A 114 -20.84 -3.17 -14.98
N LYS A 115 -20.09 -3.16 -16.10
CA LYS A 115 -18.64 -2.90 -16.09
C LYS A 115 -18.30 -1.52 -15.57
N SER A 116 -18.99 -0.48 -16.07
CA SER A 116 -18.73 0.90 -15.65
C SER A 116 -19.05 1.12 -14.17
N LYS A 117 -20.14 0.53 -13.65
CA LYS A 117 -20.48 0.58 -12.21
C LYS A 117 -19.42 -0.10 -11.35
N TYR A 118 -18.93 -1.27 -11.75
CA TYR A 118 -17.85 -1.96 -11.04
C TYR A 118 -16.58 -1.10 -10.97
N LEU A 119 -16.16 -0.54 -12.11
CA LEU A 119 -14.97 0.32 -12.16
C LEU A 119 -15.12 1.55 -11.25
N LYS A 120 -16.28 2.23 -11.26
CA LYS A 120 -16.51 3.42 -10.43
C LYS A 120 -16.41 3.10 -8.95
N ARG A 121 -17.06 2.01 -8.53
CA ARG A 121 -16.99 1.54 -7.15
C ARG A 121 -15.57 1.17 -6.74
N PHE A 122 -14.84 0.44 -7.59
CA PHE A 122 -13.47 0.06 -7.27
C PHE A 122 -12.53 1.28 -7.21
N TYR A 123 -12.72 2.25 -8.10
CA TYR A 123 -12.01 3.52 -8.02
C TYR A 123 -12.26 4.24 -6.69
N GLU A 124 -13.51 4.38 -6.27
CA GLU A 124 -13.86 5.00 -4.97
C GLU A 124 -13.20 4.25 -3.80
N GLU A 125 -13.38 2.93 -3.74
CA GLU A 125 -12.84 2.07 -2.68
C GLU A 125 -11.30 2.14 -2.59
N SER A 126 -10.61 2.09 -3.74
CA SER A 126 -9.14 2.18 -3.79
C SER A 126 -8.63 3.59 -3.47
N SER A 127 -9.35 4.63 -3.89
CA SER A 127 -8.99 6.02 -3.60
C SER A 127 -9.11 6.31 -2.11
N THR A 128 -10.25 5.95 -1.50
CA THR A 128 -10.47 6.14 -0.06
C THR A 128 -9.44 5.40 0.77
N PHE A 129 -9.10 4.16 0.39
CA PHE A 129 -8.09 3.40 1.11
C PHE A 129 -6.69 3.96 0.94
N SER A 130 -6.33 4.39 -0.27
CA SER A 130 -5.03 5.01 -0.53
C SER A 130 -4.87 6.26 0.33
N GLU A 131 -5.87 7.12 0.42
CA GLU A 131 -5.83 8.32 1.26
C GLU A 131 -5.74 7.97 2.75
N TYR A 132 -6.55 7.01 3.21
CA TYR A 132 -6.51 6.53 4.60
C TYR A 132 -5.13 5.99 4.99
N LEU A 133 -4.58 5.08 4.18
CA LEU A 133 -3.27 4.49 4.42
C LEU A 133 -2.17 5.56 4.41
N HIS A 134 -2.24 6.51 3.48
CA HIS A 134 -1.30 7.61 3.41
C HIS A 134 -1.26 8.40 4.74
N ASN A 135 -2.43 8.68 5.31
CA ASN A 135 -2.53 9.38 6.60
C ASN A 135 -1.89 8.59 7.75
N ILE A 136 -2.08 7.26 7.82
CA ILE A 136 -1.39 6.41 8.80
C ILE A 136 0.13 6.53 8.65
N VAL A 137 0.62 6.43 7.41
CA VAL A 137 2.07 6.51 7.13
C VAL A 137 2.64 7.88 7.51
N LEU A 138 1.89 8.95 7.26
CA LEU A 138 2.26 10.31 7.67
C LEU A 138 2.33 10.45 9.19
N GLU A 139 1.36 9.89 9.92
CA GLU A 139 1.36 9.91 11.39
C GLU A 139 2.61 9.21 11.96
N ILE A 140 2.91 8.00 11.50
CA ILE A 140 4.10 7.25 11.93
C ILE A 140 5.39 8.00 11.59
N LYS A 141 5.44 8.62 10.39
CA LYS A 141 6.58 9.43 9.99
C LYS A 141 6.77 10.63 10.93
N ASN A 142 5.69 11.34 11.26
CA ASN A 142 5.75 12.48 12.17
C ASN A 142 6.21 12.06 13.57
N ASP A 143 5.74 10.91 14.07
CA ASP A 143 6.18 10.36 15.36
C ASP A 143 7.67 10.00 15.34
N LEU A 144 8.15 9.43 14.23
CA LEU A 144 9.57 9.14 14.03
C LEU A 144 10.41 10.43 13.95
N ASP A 145 9.95 11.45 13.24
CA ASP A 145 10.64 12.75 13.13
C ASP A 145 10.73 13.43 14.50
N ASN A 146 9.65 13.37 15.29
CA ASN A 146 9.63 13.82 16.69
C ASN A 146 10.63 13.04 17.57
N ALA A 147 10.65 11.71 17.46
CA ALA A 147 11.54 10.86 18.25
C ALA A 147 13.03 11.07 17.89
N THR A 148 13.32 11.43 16.64
CA THR A 148 14.68 11.69 16.16
C THR A 148 15.11 13.15 16.28
N GLY A 149 14.21 14.05 16.70
CA GLY A 149 14.47 15.49 16.80
C GLY A 149 14.66 16.16 15.43
N ARG A 150 14.10 15.58 14.36
CA ARG A 150 14.19 16.07 12.97
C ARG A 150 13.01 16.98 12.59
N ASN A 151 12.47 17.74 13.54
CA ASN A 151 11.48 18.76 13.24
C ASN A 151 12.16 19.92 12.49
N ASN A 152 11.86 20.06 11.20
CA ASN A 152 12.10 21.29 10.44
C ASN A 152 11.03 22.33 10.76
#